data_AF-A0A7K5QS18-F1
#
_entry.id   AF-A0A7K5QS18-F1
#
_cell.length_a   1.000
_cell.length_b   1.000
_cell.length_c   1.000
_cell.angle_alpha   90.00
_cell.angle_beta   90.00
_cell.angle_gamma   90.00
#
_symmetry.space_group_name_H-M   'P 1'
#
loop_
_entity.id
_entity.type
_entity.pdbx_description
1 polymer ?
#
loop_
_entity_poly.entity_id
_entity_poly.type
_entity_poly.pdbx_seq_one_letter_code
_entity_poly.pdbx_strand_id
1 'polypeptide(L)'
;VLTKYTVKLEEISFFLAADVHKLINDKAMNINRALLGNERATAKLLFILMKSELEKEKLHQLKWQERVKDWKLIQKNCVAESFREFMASEEIQSPPTVKIEMENMIKEQIVLSEERQRVLQHIGTLLPPTHTKSDLNEWYKTLENLNKSIDSHNAECVEKMRVQYELVQGKCQEKVQTCKMTLLDKNICTVADVEVVHSNMLQMTEKLKNRFEEELEHMDSDFKEMAKWHEQNCQGLYSCVLEAMGLWDVHLLKLSQQEDVLQKKVDKYRLEQDNIIQVMKNNLDTILGKMKMASCEEELEEYLEDALSSLDQIRTRYEFCITFKQTVMNEVMAYPKAILCELVSYSISISQHFSVKEIFKQ
;
A
#
# COMPACT_ATOMS: atom_id res chain seq x y z
N VAL A 1 -23.64 -35.50 107.23
CA VAL A 1 -24.67 -36.54 107.03
C VAL A 1 -24.29 -37.83 107.76
N LEU A 2 -23.14 -38.46 107.46
CA LEU A 2 -22.71 -39.72 108.11
C LEU A 2 -22.63 -39.65 109.65
N THR A 3 -22.09 -38.56 110.21
CA THR A 3 -22.02 -38.30 111.66
C THR A 3 -23.39 -38.34 112.37
N LYS A 4 -24.47 -37.93 111.68
CA LYS A 4 -25.84 -37.97 112.22
C LYS A 4 -26.40 -39.40 112.24
N TYR A 5 -25.95 -40.26 111.33
CA TYR A 5 -26.33 -41.67 111.28
C TYR A 5 -25.47 -42.53 112.21
N THR A 6 -24.24 -42.11 112.52
CA THR A 6 -23.36 -42.71 113.54
C THR A 6 -24.00 -42.73 114.91
N VAL A 7 -24.40 -41.56 115.41
CA VAL A 7 -25.05 -41.40 116.72
C VAL A 7 -26.33 -42.23 116.80
N LYS A 8 -27.14 -42.24 115.73
CA LYS A 8 -28.33 -43.08 115.66
C LYS A 8 -27.99 -44.56 115.69
N LEU A 9 -27.02 -45.06 114.92
CA LEU A 9 -26.67 -46.48 114.89
C LEU A 9 -26.04 -46.98 116.20
N GLU A 10 -25.36 -46.12 116.96
CA GLU A 10 -24.87 -46.43 118.31
C GLU A 10 -26.02 -46.65 119.31
N GLU A 11 -27.13 -45.93 119.18
CA GLU A 11 -28.29 -46.02 120.09
C GLU A 11 -29.17 -47.26 119.86
N ILE A 12 -29.25 -47.78 118.63
CA ILE A 12 -30.19 -48.85 118.23
C ILE A 12 -29.52 -50.17 117.79
N SER A 13 -28.20 -50.22 117.68
CA SER A 13 -27.51 -51.45 117.27
C SER A 13 -27.06 -52.29 118.47
N PHE A 14 -27.11 -53.62 118.32
CA PHE A 14 -26.59 -54.58 119.31
C PHE A 14 -25.06 -54.77 119.22
N PHE A 15 -24.37 -53.89 118.50
CA PHE A 15 -22.92 -53.94 118.28
C PHE A 15 -22.18 -53.02 119.26
N LEU A 16 -20.90 -53.32 119.54
CA LEU A 16 -20.05 -52.41 120.31
C LEU A 16 -19.85 -51.10 119.51
N ALA A 17 -19.77 -49.95 120.18
CA ALA A 17 -19.60 -48.64 119.52
C ALA A 17 -18.41 -48.62 118.53
N ALA A 18 -17.33 -49.35 118.85
CA ALA A 18 -16.18 -49.53 117.97
C ALA A 18 -16.54 -50.19 116.61
N ASP A 19 -17.46 -51.16 116.60
CA ASP A 19 -17.90 -51.85 115.39
C ASP A 19 -18.81 -50.97 114.52
N VAL A 20 -19.65 -50.14 115.14
CA VAL A 20 -20.49 -49.14 114.44
C VAL A 20 -19.62 -48.08 113.78
N HIS A 21 -18.60 -47.56 114.49
CA HIS A 21 -17.62 -46.64 113.92
C HIS A 21 -16.82 -47.28 112.78
N LYS A 22 -16.40 -48.55 112.92
CA LYS A 22 -15.69 -49.27 111.86
C LYS A 22 -16.56 -49.43 110.61
N LEU A 23 -17.82 -49.82 110.76
CA LEU A 23 -18.78 -49.94 109.66
C LEU A 23 -18.99 -48.60 108.94
N ILE A 24 -19.15 -47.50 109.68
CA ILE A 24 -19.34 -46.17 109.10
C ILE A 24 -18.07 -45.68 108.43
N ASN A 25 -16.90 -45.93 109.01
CA ASN A 25 -15.62 -45.61 108.40
C ASN A 25 -15.42 -46.39 107.09
N ASP A 26 -15.75 -47.68 107.06
CA ASP A 26 -15.69 -48.50 105.84
C ASP A 26 -16.68 -47.99 104.77
N LYS A 27 -17.89 -47.58 105.17
CA LYS A 27 -18.87 -46.98 104.25
C LYS A 27 -18.42 -45.61 103.75
N ALA A 28 -17.87 -44.75 104.60
CA ALA A 28 -17.28 -43.47 104.22
C ALA A 28 -16.10 -43.66 103.26
N MET A 29 -15.23 -44.64 103.53
CA MET A 29 -14.09 -45.00 102.68
C MET A 29 -14.57 -45.50 101.30
N ASN A 30 -15.62 -46.32 101.26
CA ASN A 30 -16.22 -46.79 99.99
C ASN A 30 -16.84 -45.64 99.18
N ILE A 31 -17.56 -44.72 99.84
CA ILE A 31 -18.13 -43.53 99.18
C ILE A 31 -17.02 -42.64 98.65
N ASN A 32 -16.00 -42.35 99.46
CA ASN A 32 -14.85 -41.53 99.04
C ASN A 32 -14.09 -42.19 97.88
N ARG A 33 -13.91 -43.52 97.90
CA ARG A 33 -13.28 -44.26 96.80
C ARG A 33 -14.10 -44.17 95.50
N ALA A 34 -15.43 -44.27 95.59
CA ALA A 34 -16.32 -44.11 94.44
C ALA A 34 -16.32 -42.66 93.91
N LEU A 35 -16.35 -41.67 94.81
CA LEU A 35 -16.32 -40.25 94.43
C LEU A 35 -15.01 -39.88 93.75
N LEU A 36 -13.87 -40.30 94.29
CA LEU A 36 -12.56 -40.14 93.64
C LEU A 36 -12.48 -40.89 92.31
N GLY A 37 -13.10 -42.07 92.21
CA GLY A 37 -13.22 -42.80 90.96
C GLY A 37 -14.02 -42.03 89.91
N ASN A 38 -15.15 -41.44 90.30
CA ASN A 38 -16.00 -40.62 89.44
C ASN A 38 -15.32 -39.32 89.02
N GLU A 39 -14.63 -38.62 89.93
CA GLU A 39 -13.84 -37.42 89.62
C GLU A 39 -12.72 -37.75 88.61
N ARG A 40 -11.99 -38.85 88.81
CA ARG A 40 -10.98 -39.31 87.86
C ARG A 40 -11.57 -39.68 86.50
N ALA A 41 -12.70 -40.38 86.48
CA ALA A 41 -13.39 -40.73 85.24
C ALA A 41 -13.86 -39.48 84.49
N THR A 42 -14.40 -38.49 85.21
CA THR A 42 -14.84 -37.21 84.67
C THR A 42 -13.67 -36.41 84.10
N ALA A 43 -12.57 -36.29 84.86
CA ALA A 43 -11.35 -35.64 84.39
C ALA A 43 -10.77 -36.31 83.14
N LYS A 44 -10.80 -37.65 83.07
CA LYS A 44 -10.34 -38.41 81.90
C LYS A 44 -11.23 -38.16 80.68
N LEU A 45 -12.56 -38.14 80.86
CA LEU A 45 -13.50 -37.82 79.78
C LEU A 45 -13.31 -36.39 79.27
N LEU A 46 -13.16 -35.42 80.17
CA LEU A 46 -12.87 -34.03 79.82
C LEU A 46 -11.56 -33.92 79.01
N PHE A 47 -10.51 -34.61 79.44
CA PHE A 47 -9.23 -34.62 78.72
C PHE A 47 -9.37 -35.22 77.32
N ILE A 48 -10.05 -36.38 77.18
CA ILE A 48 -10.26 -37.03 75.87
C ILE A 48 -11.07 -36.11 74.95
N LEU A 49 -12.12 -35.47 75.48
CA LEU A 49 -12.94 -34.52 74.71
C LEU A 49 -12.12 -33.32 74.25
N MET A 50 -11.37 -32.67 75.15
CA MET A 50 -10.51 -31.54 74.80
C MET A 50 -9.46 -31.93 73.75
N LYS A 51 -8.86 -33.12 73.88
CA LYS A 51 -7.89 -33.63 72.90
C LYS A 51 -8.55 -33.81 71.53
N SER A 52 -9.73 -34.44 71.48
CA SER A 52 -10.48 -34.67 70.24
C SER A 52 -10.89 -33.36 69.57
N GLU A 53 -11.33 -32.35 70.33
CA GLU A 53 -11.68 -31.04 69.79
C GLU A 53 -10.45 -30.30 69.27
N LEU A 54 -9.31 -30.37 69.96
CA LEU A 54 -8.06 -29.77 69.49
C LEU A 54 -7.57 -30.40 68.17
N GLU A 55 -7.66 -31.74 68.06
CA GLU A 55 -7.31 -32.46 66.84
C GLU A 55 -8.23 -32.08 65.66
N LYS A 56 -9.52 -31.91 65.93
CA LYS A 56 -10.52 -31.47 64.94
C LYS A 56 -10.28 -30.03 64.49
N GLU A 57 -9.98 -29.12 65.42
CA GLU A 57 -9.66 -27.72 65.11
C GLU A 57 -8.41 -27.63 64.24
N LYS A 58 -7.37 -28.40 64.57
CA LYS A 58 -6.16 -28.48 63.74
C LYS A 58 -6.46 -28.97 62.32
N LEU A 59 -7.31 -29.99 62.18
CA LEU A 59 -7.72 -30.50 60.87
C LEU A 59 -8.50 -29.45 60.08
N HIS A 60 -9.43 -28.74 60.74
CA HIS A 60 -10.18 -27.65 60.11
C HIS A 60 -9.28 -26.51 59.66
N GLN A 61 -8.30 -26.13 60.49
CA GLN A 61 -7.33 -25.08 60.16
C GLN A 61 -6.50 -25.47 58.93
N LEU A 62 -6.03 -26.72 58.83
CA LEU A 62 -5.29 -27.21 57.66
C LEU A 62 -6.17 -27.19 56.40
N LYS A 63 -7.41 -27.68 56.48
CA LYS A 63 -8.37 -27.64 55.37
C LYS A 63 -8.67 -26.20 54.94
N TRP A 64 -8.86 -25.29 55.89
CA TRP A 64 -9.07 -23.87 55.60
C TRP A 64 -7.87 -23.27 54.87
N GLN A 65 -6.64 -23.56 55.31
CA GLN A 65 -5.42 -23.10 54.64
C GLN A 65 -5.31 -23.62 53.20
N GLU A 66 -5.66 -24.87 52.95
CA GLU A 66 -5.73 -25.43 51.58
C GLU A 66 -6.78 -24.70 50.74
N ARG A 67 -8.00 -24.52 51.27
CA ARG A 67 -9.07 -23.80 50.56
C ARG A 67 -8.72 -22.35 50.24
N VAL A 68 -7.99 -21.67 51.12
CA VAL A 68 -7.49 -20.31 50.85
C VAL A 68 -6.48 -20.32 49.70
N LYS A 69 -5.61 -21.34 49.60
CA LYS A 69 -4.68 -21.48 48.46
C LYS A 69 -5.43 -21.73 47.15
N ASP A 70 -6.40 -22.64 47.14
CA ASP A 70 -7.23 -22.94 45.97
C ASP A 70 -7.98 -21.69 45.50
N TRP A 71 -8.62 -20.98 46.43
CA TRP A 71 -9.35 -19.75 46.13
C TRP A 71 -8.42 -18.67 45.53
N LYS A 72 -7.21 -18.50 46.07
CA LYS A 72 -6.22 -17.57 45.52
C LYS A 72 -5.80 -17.92 44.10
N LEU A 73 -5.57 -19.20 43.83
CA LEU A 73 -5.23 -19.71 42.50
C LEU A 73 -6.36 -19.46 41.50
N ILE A 74 -7.61 -19.75 41.88
CA ILE A 74 -8.79 -19.52 41.04
C ILE A 74 -8.89 -18.03 40.67
N GLN A 75 -8.76 -17.13 41.65
CA GLN A 75 -8.84 -15.69 41.40
C GLN A 75 -7.74 -15.19 40.46
N LYS A 76 -6.49 -15.66 40.63
CA LYS A 76 -5.38 -15.37 39.71
C LYS A 76 -5.72 -15.83 38.29
N ASN A 77 -6.24 -17.04 38.14
CA ASN A 77 -6.61 -17.60 36.84
C ASN A 77 -7.78 -16.84 36.21
N CYS A 78 -8.75 -16.37 36.98
CA CYS A 78 -9.85 -15.54 36.47
C CYS A 78 -9.36 -14.22 35.85
N VAL A 79 -8.41 -13.54 36.49
CA VAL A 79 -7.84 -12.30 35.94
C VAL A 79 -7.05 -12.59 34.66
N ALA A 80 -6.26 -13.66 34.65
CA ALA A 80 -5.50 -14.07 33.47
C ALA A 80 -6.41 -14.49 32.30
N GLU A 81 -7.52 -15.18 32.58
CA GLU A 81 -8.50 -15.57 31.56
C GLU A 81 -9.24 -14.37 31.00
N SER A 82 -9.71 -13.45 31.85
CA SER A 82 -10.35 -12.21 31.39
C SER A 82 -9.44 -11.38 30.48
N PHE A 83 -8.12 -11.37 30.75
CA PHE A 83 -7.16 -10.75 29.84
C PHE A 83 -7.02 -11.52 28.52
N ARG A 84 -6.98 -12.86 28.55
CA ARG A 84 -6.94 -13.68 27.33
C ARG A 84 -8.18 -13.46 26.45
N GLU A 85 -9.37 -13.44 27.04
CA GLU A 85 -10.63 -13.16 26.34
C GLU A 85 -10.61 -11.75 25.72
N PHE A 86 -10.13 -10.75 26.46
CA PHE A 86 -9.94 -9.40 25.93
C PHE A 86 -8.97 -9.39 24.73
N MET A 87 -7.81 -10.03 24.86
CA MET A 87 -6.84 -10.12 23.77
C MET A 87 -7.41 -10.86 22.56
N ALA A 88 -8.26 -11.86 22.75
CA ALA A 88 -8.90 -12.62 21.68
C ALA A 88 -10.09 -11.91 21.03
N SER A 89 -10.52 -10.76 21.57
CA SER A 89 -11.65 -10.00 21.01
C SER A 89 -11.32 -9.45 19.62
N GLU A 90 -12.35 -9.33 18.79
CA GLU A 90 -12.23 -8.81 17.42
C GLU A 90 -11.65 -7.39 17.41
N GLU A 91 -12.05 -6.54 18.37
CA GLU A 91 -11.51 -5.18 18.50
C GLU A 91 -9.99 -5.11 18.66
N ILE A 92 -9.38 -6.15 19.20
CA ILE A 92 -7.93 -6.23 19.45
C ILE A 92 -7.22 -7.04 18.37
N GLN A 93 -7.78 -8.18 17.93
CA GLN A 93 -7.14 -9.01 16.91
C GLN A 93 -7.29 -8.46 15.49
N SER A 94 -8.45 -7.87 15.17
CA SER A 94 -8.76 -7.31 13.85
C SER A 94 -9.52 -5.99 14.02
N PRO A 95 -8.82 -4.89 14.36
CA PRO A 95 -9.46 -3.63 14.71
C PRO A 95 -10.35 -3.12 13.56
N PRO A 96 -11.66 -2.89 13.80
CA PRO A 96 -12.58 -2.42 12.74
C PRO A 96 -12.15 -1.11 12.10
N THR A 97 -11.48 -0.23 12.86
CA THR A 97 -10.96 1.05 12.35
C THR A 97 -9.89 0.84 11.28
N VAL A 98 -8.98 -0.11 11.46
CA VAL A 98 -7.96 -0.46 10.46
C VAL A 98 -8.61 -1.02 9.19
N LYS A 99 -9.64 -1.86 9.34
CA LYS A 99 -10.39 -2.38 8.20
C LYS A 99 -11.05 -1.27 7.38
N ILE A 100 -11.64 -0.27 8.05
CA ILE A 100 -12.23 0.91 7.39
C ILE A 100 -11.15 1.71 6.65
N GLU A 101 -9.99 1.96 7.27
CA GLU A 101 -8.87 2.63 6.60
C GLU A 101 -8.39 1.85 5.37
N MET A 102 -8.32 0.52 5.44
CA MET A 102 -7.95 -0.33 4.32
C MET A 102 -8.97 -0.27 3.18
N GLU A 103 -10.27 -0.29 3.50
CA GLU A 103 -11.33 -0.14 2.50
C GLU A 103 -11.32 1.25 1.83
N ASN A 104 -11.02 2.31 2.59
CA ASN A 104 -10.89 3.66 2.06
C ASN A 104 -9.67 3.79 1.13
N MET A 105 -8.52 3.27 1.57
CA MET A 105 -7.29 3.19 0.76
C MET A 105 -7.56 2.50 -0.58
N ILE A 106 -8.23 1.34 -0.58
CA ILE A 106 -8.54 0.61 -1.83
C ILE A 106 -9.43 1.46 -2.75
N LYS A 107 -10.46 2.11 -2.22
CA LYS A 107 -11.38 2.95 -3.03
C LYS A 107 -10.63 4.13 -3.66
N GLU A 108 -9.81 4.83 -2.89
CA GLU A 108 -9.05 5.98 -3.37
C GLU A 108 -7.97 5.56 -4.38
N GLN A 109 -7.30 4.43 -4.13
CA GLN A 109 -6.33 3.84 -5.04
C GLN A 109 -6.95 3.42 -6.38
N ILE A 110 -8.19 2.91 -6.38
CA ILE A 110 -8.93 2.61 -7.62
C ILE A 110 -9.12 3.89 -8.45
N VAL A 111 -9.57 4.98 -7.83
CA VAL A 111 -9.79 6.26 -8.54
C VAL A 111 -8.50 6.78 -9.16
N LEU A 112 -7.40 6.78 -8.41
CA LEU A 112 -6.08 7.19 -8.91
C LEU A 112 -5.59 6.26 -10.03
N SER A 113 -5.86 4.95 -9.92
CA SER A 113 -5.49 3.97 -10.94
C SER A 113 -6.29 4.14 -12.23
N GLU A 114 -7.58 4.46 -12.14
CA GLU A 114 -8.42 4.80 -13.29
C GLU A 114 -7.93 6.07 -13.99
N GLU A 115 -7.54 7.09 -13.22
CA GLU A 115 -6.95 8.31 -13.78
C GLU A 115 -5.63 8.02 -14.51
N ARG A 116 -4.75 7.24 -13.87
CA ARG A 116 -3.52 6.76 -14.51
C ARG A 116 -3.81 5.99 -15.79
N GLN A 117 -4.83 5.13 -15.80
CA GLN A 117 -5.21 4.35 -16.98
C GLN A 117 -5.71 5.26 -18.12
N ARG A 118 -6.49 6.30 -17.83
CA ARG A 118 -6.91 7.29 -18.83
C ARG A 118 -5.72 7.99 -19.47
N VAL A 119 -4.75 8.39 -18.66
CA VAL A 119 -3.50 9.00 -19.14
C VAL A 119 -2.70 8.02 -20.01
N LEU A 120 -2.61 6.75 -19.60
CA LEU A 120 -1.93 5.70 -20.39
C LEU A 120 -2.63 5.43 -21.73
N GLN A 121 -3.95 5.41 -21.76
CA GLN A 121 -4.73 5.25 -23.00
C GLN A 121 -4.50 6.41 -23.97
N HIS A 122 -4.36 7.64 -23.45
CA HIS A 122 -4.07 8.81 -24.28
C HIS A 122 -2.72 8.69 -25.00
N ILE A 123 -1.70 8.05 -24.40
CA ILE A 123 -0.38 7.84 -25.03
C ILE A 123 -0.48 7.05 -26.32
N GLY A 124 -1.37 6.06 -26.37
CA GLY A 124 -1.58 5.26 -27.57
C GLY A 124 -1.99 6.11 -28.78
N THR A 125 -2.51 7.32 -28.53
CA THR A 125 -2.87 8.29 -29.58
C THR A 125 -1.74 9.27 -29.92
N LEU A 126 -0.68 9.34 -29.10
CA LEU A 126 0.46 10.25 -29.25
C LEU A 126 1.49 9.79 -30.29
N LEU A 127 1.03 9.37 -31.47
CA LEU A 127 1.91 8.94 -32.56
C LEU A 127 2.13 10.06 -33.58
N PRO A 128 3.32 10.14 -34.22
CA PRO A 128 3.52 11.03 -35.35
C PRO A 128 2.47 10.80 -36.45
N PRO A 129 2.04 11.86 -37.17
CA PRO A 129 2.63 13.20 -37.22
C PRO A 129 1.99 14.24 -36.27
N THR A 130 1.01 13.86 -35.46
CA THR A 130 0.10 14.82 -34.81
C THR A 130 0.63 15.43 -33.52
N HIS A 131 1.76 14.95 -32.98
CA HIS A 131 2.24 15.33 -31.66
C HIS A 131 3.68 15.81 -31.67
N THR A 132 3.94 16.77 -30.79
CA THR A 132 5.24 17.42 -30.62
C THR A 132 5.97 16.85 -29.41
N LYS A 133 7.28 17.10 -29.35
CA LYS A 133 8.10 16.82 -28.16
C LYS A 133 7.60 17.51 -26.89
N SER A 134 6.91 18.65 -27.02
CA SER A 134 6.29 19.34 -25.88
C SER A 134 5.16 18.51 -25.27
N ASP A 135 4.31 17.94 -26.13
CA ASP A 135 3.17 17.10 -25.71
C ASP A 135 3.66 15.85 -24.98
N LEU A 136 4.76 15.24 -25.44
CA LEU A 136 5.38 14.11 -24.76
C LEU A 136 5.88 14.48 -23.34
N ASN A 137 6.56 15.62 -23.22
CA ASN A 137 7.09 16.07 -21.94
C ASN A 137 5.97 16.39 -20.94
N GLU A 138 4.88 16.99 -21.43
CA GLU A 138 3.70 17.28 -20.62
C GLU A 138 3.05 15.99 -20.13
N TRP A 139 2.80 15.03 -21.02
CA TRP A 139 2.26 13.74 -20.66
C TRP A 139 3.14 13.01 -19.63
N TYR A 140 4.47 13.00 -19.84
CA TYR A 140 5.41 12.32 -18.93
C TYR A 140 5.35 12.92 -17.53
N LYS A 141 5.34 14.24 -17.43
CA LYS A 141 5.18 14.94 -16.14
C LYS A 141 3.85 14.61 -15.49
N THR A 142 2.76 14.56 -16.26
CA THR A 142 1.44 14.17 -15.73
C THR A 142 1.46 12.76 -15.16
N LEU A 143 2.02 11.78 -15.88
CA LEU A 143 2.12 10.40 -15.38
C LEU A 143 3.05 10.31 -14.16
N GLU A 144 4.18 11.01 -14.17
CA GLU A 144 5.12 11.05 -13.05
C GLU A 144 4.45 11.63 -11.79
N ASN A 145 3.71 12.74 -11.94
CA ASN A 145 2.96 13.35 -10.85
C ASN A 145 1.87 12.41 -10.31
N LEU A 146 1.13 11.72 -11.19
CA LEU A 146 0.14 10.73 -10.76
C LEU A 146 0.77 9.56 -9.98
N ASN A 147 1.91 9.05 -10.44
CA ASN A 147 2.64 8.01 -9.72
C ASN A 147 3.10 8.49 -8.34
N LYS A 148 3.58 9.74 -8.23
CA LYS A 148 3.93 10.35 -6.93
C LYS A 148 2.72 10.56 -6.02
N SER A 149 1.57 10.92 -6.58
CA SER A 149 0.31 11.02 -5.83
C SER A 149 -0.14 9.67 -5.29
N ILE A 150 -0.04 8.60 -6.08
CA ILE A 150 -0.33 7.23 -5.63
C ILE A 150 0.62 6.81 -4.49
N ASP A 151 1.93 7.05 -4.66
CA ASP A 151 2.93 6.71 -3.65
C ASP A 151 2.69 7.47 -2.33
N SER A 152 2.45 8.78 -2.43
CA SER A 152 2.15 9.62 -1.27
C SER A 152 0.86 9.18 -0.55
N HIS A 153 -0.18 8.84 -1.31
CA HIS A 153 -1.44 8.36 -0.76
C HIS A 153 -1.28 7.01 -0.05
N ASN A 154 -0.55 6.07 -0.65
CA ASN A 154 -0.25 4.78 -0.03
C ASN A 154 0.51 4.97 1.30
N ALA A 155 1.56 5.79 1.31
CA ALA A 155 2.34 6.09 2.51
C ALA A 155 1.48 6.73 3.62
N GLU A 156 0.61 7.66 3.27
CA GLU A 156 -0.34 8.28 4.21
C GLU A 156 -1.30 7.23 4.81
N CYS A 157 -1.80 6.30 4.00
CA CYS A 157 -2.70 5.24 4.47
C CYS A 157 -2.00 4.26 5.42
N VAL A 158 -0.78 3.85 5.11
CA VAL A 158 0.03 3.01 6.03
C VAL A 158 0.20 3.72 7.38
N GLU A 159 0.47 5.03 7.37
CA GLU A 159 0.65 5.80 8.59
C GLU A 159 -0.65 5.94 9.39
N LYS A 160 -1.80 6.15 8.72
CA LYS A 160 -3.12 6.11 9.38
C LYS A 160 -3.36 4.77 10.06
N MET A 161 -3.06 3.65 9.41
CA MET A 161 -3.20 2.31 10.00
C MET A 161 -2.25 2.11 11.19
N ARG A 162 -1.01 2.62 11.12
CA ARG A 162 -0.06 2.63 12.25
C ARG A 162 -0.66 3.30 13.47
N VAL A 163 -1.20 4.51 13.31
CA VAL A 163 -1.84 5.24 14.41
C VAL A 163 -3.01 4.45 15.00
N GLN A 164 -3.82 3.78 14.17
CA GLN A 164 -4.91 2.94 14.68
C GLN A 164 -4.41 1.73 15.48
N TYR A 165 -3.35 1.07 15.03
CA TYR A 165 -2.73 -0.01 15.79
C TYR A 165 -2.10 0.47 17.08
N GLU A 166 -1.46 1.64 17.11
CA GLU A 166 -0.92 2.24 18.33
C GLU A 166 -2.02 2.53 19.37
N LEU A 167 -3.20 2.98 18.94
CA LEU A 167 -4.35 3.15 19.83
C LEU A 167 -4.79 1.82 20.46
N VAL A 168 -4.80 0.73 19.68
CA VAL A 168 -5.10 -0.62 20.18
C VAL A 168 -4.04 -1.09 21.17
N GLN A 169 -2.76 -0.84 20.88
CA GLN A 169 -1.66 -1.14 21.80
C GLN A 169 -1.80 -0.36 23.12
N GLY A 170 -2.22 0.90 23.07
CA GLY A 170 -2.55 1.71 24.25
C GLY A 170 -3.63 1.06 25.12
N LYS A 171 -4.74 0.62 24.51
CA LYS A 171 -5.81 -0.10 25.22
C LYS A 171 -5.31 -1.39 25.87
N CYS A 172 -4.44 -2.14 25.18
CA CYS A 172 -3.82 -3.34 25.75
C CYS A 172 -2.96 -3.03 26.97
N GLN A 173 -2.12 -1.99 26.90
CA GLN A 173 -1.29 -1.52 28.02
C GLN A 173 -2.15 -1.13 29.24
N GLU A 174 -3.22 -0.36 29.03
CA GLU A 174 -4.15 0.02 30.09
C GLU A 174 -4.82 -1.20 30.74
N LYS A 175 -5.22 -2.19 29.94
CA LYS A 175 -5.79 -3.44 30.44
C LYS A 175 -4.79 -4.23 31.27
N VAL A 176 -3.53 -4.32 30.84
CA VAL A 176 -2.44 -4.97 31.61
C VAL A 176 -2.29 -4.29 32.98
N GLN A 177 -2.26 -2.95 33.03
CA GLN A 177 -2.15 -2.22 34.31
C GLN A 177 -3.38 -2.44 35.19
N THR A 178 -4.58 -2.43 34.62
CA THR A 178 -5.83 -2.71 35.35
C THR A 178 -5.82 -4.11 35.97
N CYS A 179 -5.35 -5.11 35.21
CA CYS A 179 -5.18 -6.48 35.72
C CYS A 179 -4.15 -6.53 36.86
N LYS A 180 -3.02 -5.84 36.73
CA LYS A 180 -1.98 -5.74 37.77
C LYS A 180 -2.53 -5.11 39.05
N MET A 181 -3.23 -3.98 38.96
CA MET A 181 -3.85 -3.31 40.12
C MET A 181 -4.89 -4.21 40.78
N THR A 182 -5.75 -4.87 39.99
CA THR A 182 -6.77 -5.80 40.53
C THR A 182 -6.15 -6.95 41.33
N LEU A 183 -4.99 -7.46 40.91
CA LEU A 183 -4.28 -8.52 41.63
C LEU A 183 -3.63 -8.01 42.93
N LEU A 184 -3.11 -6.78 42.93
CA LEU A 184 -2.51 -6.15 44.11
C LEU A 184 -3.58 -5.76 45.15
N ASP A 185 -4.66 -5.10 44.73
CA ASP A 185 -5.71 -4.58 45.60
C ASP A 185 -6.43 -5.68 46.38
N LYS A 186 -6.63 -6.84 45.75
CA LYS A 186 -7.28 -7.97 46.41
C LYS A 186 -6.35 -8.71 47.40
N ASN A 187 -5.05 -8.38 47.43
CA ASN A 187 -4.02 -8.99 48.28
C ASN A 187 -3.99 -10.54 48.18
N ILE A 188 -4.33 -11.05 46.99
CA ILE A 188 -4.55 -12.47 46.71
C ILE A 188 -3.21 -13.19 46.47
N CYS A 189 -2.31 -12.51 45.76
CA CYS A 189 -1.04 -13.06 45.28
C CYS A 189 0.14 -12.44 46.02
N THR A 190 1.28 -13.15 46.03
CA THR A 190 2.54 -12.52 46.42
C THR A 190 2.98 -11.54 45.33
N VAL A 191 3.82 -10.56 45.67
CA VAL A 191 4.36 -9.62 44.68
C VAL A 191 5.06 -10.36 43.53
N ALA A 192 5.79 -11.44 43.83
CA ALA A 192 6.45 -12.28 42.83
C ALA A 192 5.44 -12.94 41.85
N ASP A 193 4.33 -13.46 42.37
CA ASP A 193 3.29 -14.07 41.52
C ASP A 193 2.62 -13.06 40.60
N VAL A 194 2.42 -11.82 41.07
CA VAL A 194 1.86 -10.72 40.26
C VAL A 194 2.80 -10.37 39.13
N GLU A 195 4.10 -10.26 39.38
CA GLU A 195 5.09 -9.95 38.34
C GLU A 195 5.19 -11.04 37.27
N VAL A 196 5.06 -12.33 37.64
CA VAL A 196 5.01 -13.43 36.66
C VAL A 196 3.78 -13.30 35.75
N VAL A 197 2.60 -13.02 36.31
CA VAL A 197 1.38 -12.85 35.51
C VAL A 197 1.47 -11.62 34.62
N HIS A 198 1.96 -10.51 35.17
CA HIS A 198 2.17 -9.26 34.45
C HIS A 198 3.14 -9.44 33.27
N SER A 199 4.27 -10.13 33.50
CA SER A 199 5.24 -10.45 32.44
C SER A 199 4.62 -11.28 31.31
N ASN A 200 3.82 -12.30 31.65
CA ASN A 200 3.11 -13.11 30.65
C ASN A 200 2.12 -12.28 29.83
N MET A 201 1.39 -11.35 30.46
CA MET A 201 0.46 -10.46 29.77
C MET A 201 1.19 -9.50 28.82
N LEU A 202 2.30 -8.90 29.28
CA LEU A 202 3.15 -8.07 28.43
C LEU A 202 3.69 -8.83 27.22
N GLN A 203 4.11 -10.08 27.40
CA GLN A 203 4.57 -10.92 26.30
C GLN A 203 3.47 -11.16 25.25
N MET A 204 2.21 -11.28 25.66
CA MET A 204 1.08 -11.40 24.72
C MET A 204 0.86 -10.10 23.94
N THR A 205 0.92 -8.95 24.62
CA THR A 205 0.81 -7.64 23.98
C THR A 205 1.95 -7.41 22.99
N GLU A 206 3.19 -7.77 23.34
CA GLU A 206 4.35 -7.64 22.45
C GLU A 206 4.21 -8.51 21.20
N LYS A 207 3.74 -9.76 21.33
CA LYS A 207 3.47 -10.61 20.17
C LYS A 207 2.43 -10.02 19.23
N LEU A 208 1.40 -9.36 19.77
CA LEU A 208 0.40 -8.67 18.97
C LEU A 208 1.01 -7.46 18.26
N LYS A 209 1.82 -6.67 18.97
CA LYS A 209 2.52 -5.51 18.42
C LYS A 209 3.41 -5.90 17.24
N ASN A 210 4.26 -6.92 17.43
CA ASN A 210 5.17 -7.38 16.38
C ASN A 210 4.41 -7.84 15.13
N ARG A 211 3.26 -8.52 15.30
CA ARG A 211 2.41 -8.90 14.17
C ARG A 211 1.94 -7.67 13.38
N PHE A 212 1.44 -6.64 14.07
CA PHE A 212 0.99 -5.42 13.39
C PHE A 212 2.14 -4.69 12.69
N GLU A 213 3.32 -4.63 13.32
CA GLU A 213 4.50 -4.04 12.70
C GLU A 213 4.93 -4.82 11.46
N GLU A 214 4.98 -6.16 11.53
CA GLU A 214 5.30 -7.03 10.39
C GLU A 214 4.31 -6.85 9.22
N GLU A 215 3.00 -6.77 9.51
CA GLU A 215 1.97 -6.53 8.48
C GLU A 215 2.14 -5.16 7.80
N LEU A 216 2.39 -4.10 8.58
CA LEU A 216 2.61 -2.76 8.03
C LEU A 216 3.92 -2.64 7.27
N GLU A 217 5.01 -3.25 7.78
CA GLU A 217 6.31 -3.26 7.11
C GLU A 217 6.26 -3.99 5.77
N HIS A 218 5.56 -5.12 5.71
CA HIS A 218 5.37 -5.85 4.46
C HIS A 218 4.63 -5.00 3.43
N MET A 219 3.53 -4.36 3.83
CA MET A 219 2.75 -3.48 2.96
C MET A 219 3.55 -2.25 2.48
N ASP A 220 4.28 -1.58 3.39
CA ASP A 220 5.14 -0.44 3.04
C ASP A 220 6.27 -0.84 2.08
N SER A 221 6.88 -2.02 2.29
CA SER A 221 7.89 -2.57 1.39
C SER A 221 7.32 -2.83 -0.01
N ASP A 222 6.17 -3.47 -0.10
CA ASP A 222 5.51 -3.77 -1.38
C ASP A 222 5.16 -2.49 -2.14
N PHE A 223 4.66 -1.46 -1.44
CA PHE A 223 4.39 -0.16 -2.05
C PHE A 223 5.65 0.54 -2.55
N LYS A 224 6.76 0.50 -1.79
CA LYS A 224 8.04 1.05 -2.23
C LYS A 224 8.61 0.32 -3.44
N GLU A 225 8.46 -1.00 -3.50
CA GLU A 225 8.87 -1.77 -4.67
C GLU A 225 8.01 -1.41 -5.89
N MET A 226 6.70 -1.31 -5.70
CA MET A 226 5.77 -0.91 -6.76
C MET A 226 6.04 0.51 -7.27
N ALA A 227 6.37 1.46 -6.40
CA ALA A 227 6.75 2.82 -6.76
C ALA A 227 8.01 2.83 -7.65
N LYS A 228 9.06 2.08 -7.27
CA LYS A 228 10.27 1.91 -8.09
C LYS A 228 9.97 1.29 -9.45
N TRP A 229 9.12 0.26 -9.46
CA TRP A 229 8.71 -0.39 -10.69
C TRP A 229 7.95 0.59 -11.61
N HIS A 230 7.04 1.41 -11.07
CA HIS A 230 6.34 2.43 -11.83
C HIS A 230 7.28 3.50 -12.39
N GLU A 231 8.25 3.97 -11.61
CA GLU A 231 9.25 4.94 -12.06
C GLU A 231 10.07 4.40 -13.24
N GLN A 232 10.60 3.19 -13.11
CA GLN A 232 11.40 2.54 -14.16
C GLN A 232 10.59 2.34 -15.46
N ASN A 233 9.34 1.87 -15.35
CA ASN A 233 8.49 1.68 -16.52
C ASN A 233 8.06 3.01 -17.15
N CYS A 234 7.80 4.05 -16.35
CA CYS A 234 7.50 5.39 -16.85
C CYS A 234 8.68 5.94 -17.66
N GLN A 235 9.91 5.81 -17.14
CA GLN A 235 11.14 6.22 -17.83
C GLN A 235 11.38 5.41 -19.11
N GLY A 236 11.15 4.09 -19.05
CA GLY A 236 11.26 3.20 -20.21
C GLY A 236 10.25 3.55 -21.31
N LEU A 237 9.00 3.81 -20.93
CA LEU A 237 7.95 4.22 -21.86
C LEU A 237 8.25 5.57 -22.51
N TYR A 238 8.70 6.55 -21.72
CA TYR A 238 9.12 7.85 -22.23
C TYR A 238 10.27 7.73 -23.24
N SER A 239 11.30 6.95 -22.89
CA SER A 239 12.43 6.69 -23.79
C SER A 239 11.98 6.04 -25.10
N CYS A 240 11.10 5.03 -25.01
CA CYS A 240 10.53 4.34 -26.17
C CYS A 240 9.80 5.31 -27.13
N VAL A 241 8.90 6.15 -26.61
CA VAL A 241 8.17 7.11 -27.44
C VAL A 241 9.09 8.21 -27.99
N LEU A 242 10.08 8.65 -27.20
CA LEU A 242 11.07 9.62 -27.64
C LEU A 242 11.92 9.11 -28.80
N GLU A 243 12.36 7.85 -28.73
CA GLU A 243 13.10 7.19 -29.82
C GLU A 243 12.24 7.05 -31.08
N ALA A 244 10.97 6.66 -30.94
CA ALA A 244 10.03 6.57 -32.06
C ALA A 244 9.83 7.92 -32.76
N MET A 245 9.73 9.01 -32.00
CA MET A 245 9.68 10.37 -32.54
C MET A 245 10.99 10.77 -33.22
N GLY A 246 12.14 10.43 -32.63
CA GLY A 246 13.44 10.70 -33.24
C GLY A 246 13.61 10.05 -34.61
N LEU A 247 13.10 8.82 -34.78
CA LEU A 247 13.06 8.16 -36.09
C LEU A 247 12.17 8.93 -37.07
N TRP A 248 10.98 9.36 -36.64
CA TRP A 248 10.08 10.16 -37.48
C TRP A 248 10.73 11.47 -37.94
N ASP A 249 11.41 12.19 -37.03
CA ASP A 249 12.08 13.46 -37.34
C ASP A 249 13.16 13.30 -38.42
N VAL A 250 13.91 12.19 -38.40
CA VAL A 250 14.92 11.88 -39.44
C VAL A 250 14.27 11.69 -40.81
N HIS A 251 13.16 10.94 -40.87
CA HIS A 251 12.45 10.69 -42.12
C HIS A 251 11.74 11.96 -42.63
N LEU A 252 11.19 12.78 -41.72
CA LEU A 252 10.59 14.07 -42.04
C LEU A 252 11.63 15.05 -42.62
N LEU A 253 12.83 15.12 -42.02
CA LEU A 253 13.93 15.94 -42.52
C LEU A 253 14.34 15.50 -43.94
N LYS A 254 14.39 14.19 -44.20
CA LYS A 254 14.72 13.65 -45.52
C LYS A 254 13.67 14.01 -46.58
N LEU A 255 12.38 13.97 -46.23
CA LEU A 255 11.30 14.44 -47.11
C LEU A 255 11.41 15.94 -47.40
N SER A 256 11.68 16.75 -46.38
CA SER A 256 11.89 18.19 -46.53
C SER A 256 13.08 18.49 -47.45
N GLN A 257 14.19 17.77 -47.34
CA GLN A 257 15.32 17.90 -48.25
C GLN A 257 14.98 17.54 -49.70
N GLN A 258 14.17 16.50 -49.91
CA GLN A 258 13.70 16.12 -51.25
C GLN A 258 12.75 17.19 -51.84
N GLU A 259 11.88 17.76 -51.00
CA GLU A 259 10.99 18.86 -51.38
C GLU A 259 11.79 20.10 -51.77
N ASP A 260 12.79 20.49 -50.99
CA ASP A 260 13.69 21.62 -51.29
C ASP A 260 14.41 21.44 -52.64
N VAL A 261 14.87 20.21 -52.93
CA VAL A 261 15.51 19.89 -54.21
C VAL A 261 14.53 20.02 -55.36
N LEU A 262 13.30 19.52 -55.21
CA LEU A 262 12.25 19.64 -56.22
C LEU A 262 11.85 21.10 -56.43
N GLN A 263 11.66 21.85 -55.34
CA GLN A 263 11.31 23.27 -55.38
C GLN A 263 12.38 24.08 -56.12
N LYS A 264 13.68 23.88 -55.80
CA LYS A 264 14.78 24.53 -56.51
C LYS A 264 14.81 24.20 -58.00
N LYS A 265 14.48 22.96 -58.39
CA LYS A 265 14.38 22.58 -59.80
C LYS A 265 13.23 23.32 -60.48
N VAL A 266 12.04 23.28 -59.90
CA VAL A 266 10.85 23.98 -60.41
C VAL A 266 11.09 25.48 -60.55
N ASP A 267 11.70 26.12 -59.54
CA ASP A 267 12.01 27.55 -59.57
C ASP A 267 13.06 27.89 -60.63
N LYS A 268 14.09 27.05 -60.78
CA LYS A 268 15.08 27.18 -61.87
C LYS A 268 14.38 27.13 -63.23
N TYR A 269 13.48 26.17 -63.43
CA TYR A 269 12.73 26.06 -64.67
C TYR A 269 11.85 27.27 -64.94
N ARG A 270 11.19 27.79 -63.90
CA ARG A 270 10.36 28.99 -64.00
C ARG A 270 11.19 30.21 -64.41
N LEU A 271 12.36 30.38 -63.78
CA LEU A 271 13.27 31.48 -64.10
C LEU A 271 13.85 31.38 -65.52
N GLU A 272 14.25 30.19 -65.97
CA GLU A 272 14.72 29.97 -67.34
C GLU A 272 13.64 30.29 -68.37
N GLN A 273 12.40 29.88 -68.11
CA GLN A 273 11.27 30.20 -68.98
C GLN A 273 10.98 31.70 -69.01
N ASP A 274 10.91 32.36 -67.85
CA ASP A 274 10.68 33.80 -67.74
C ASP A 274 11.76 34.61 -68.48
N ASN A 275 13.02 34.21 -68.34
CA ASN A 275 14.15 34.83 -69.05
C ASN A 275 14.02 34.70 -70.57
N ILE A 276 13.68 33.50 -71.07
CA ILE A 276 13.50 33.27 -72.52
C ILE A 276 12.36 34.14 -73.04
N ILE A 277 11.22 34.17 -72.34
CA ILE A 277 10.06 34.99 -72.72
C ILE A 277 10.44 36.48 -72.73
N GLN A 278 11.19 36.95 -71.72
CA GLN A 278 11.59 38.35 -71.62
C GLN A 278 12.56 38.76 -72.73
N VAL A 279 13.58 37.94 -73.05
CA VAL A 279 14.51 38.20 -74.15
C VAL A 279 13.77 38.28 -75.48
N MET A 280 12.86 37.34 -75.73
CA MET A 280 12.06 37.31 -76.95
C MET A 280 11.16 38.54 -77.08
N LYS A 281 10.50 38.92 -75.99
CA LYS A 281 9.67 40.12 -75.94
C LYS A 281 10.50 41.39 -76.23
N ASN A 282 11.66 41.55 -75.58
CA ASN A 282 12.54 42.70 -75.78
C ASN A 282 13.05 42.79 -77.23
N ASN A 283 13.39 41.65 -77.85
CA ASN A 283 13.82 41.59 -79.23
C ASN A 283 12.70 42.04 -80.18
N LEU A 284 11.48 41.53 -79.99
CA LEU A 284 10.32 41.94 -80.78
C LEU A 284 9.98 43.42 -80.57
N ASP A 285 9.99 43.91 -79.33
CA ASP A 285 9.76 45.32 -79.00
C ASP A 285 10.79 46.23 -79.68
N THR A 286 12.05 45.79 -79.77
CA THR A 286 13.13 46.51 -80.48
C THR A 286 12.86 46.58 -81.99
N ILE A 287 12.49 45.46 -82.61
CA ILE A 287 12.16 45.42 -84.05
C ILE A 287 10.95 46.32 -84.35
N LEU A 288 9.89 46.22 -83.53
CA LEU A 288 8.71 47.08 -83.64
C LEU A 288 9.04 48.57 -83.46
N GLY A 289 10.00 48.89 -82.58
CA GLY A 289 10.52 50.23 -82.43
C GLY A 289 11.21 50.75 -83.69
N LYS A 290 12.04 49.92 -84.34
CA LYS A 290 12.69 50.26 -85.62
C LYS A 290 11.68 50.45 -86.75
N MET A 291 10.66 49.58 -86.86
CA MET A 291 9.58 49.71 -87.84
C MET A 291 8.84 51.06 -87.72
N LYS A 292 8.57 51.52 -86.50
CA LYS A 292 7.91 52.81 -86.26
C LYS A 292 8.75 54.02 -86.68
N MET A 293 10.06 53.86 -86.74
CA MET A 293 11.02 54.91 -87.08
C MET A 293 11.56 54.79 -88.52
N ALA A 294 11.07 53.81 -89.30
CA ALA A 294 11.50 53.58 -90.67
C ALA A 294 11.24 54.80 -91.55
N SER A 295 12.23 55.14 -92.38
CA SER A 295 12.21 56.38 -93.18
C SER A 295 11.85 56.14 -94.66
N CYS A 296 11.93 54.89 -95.12
CA CYS A 296 11.48 54.46 -96.44
C CYS A 296 10.78 53.08 -96.39
N GLU A 297 10.14 52.72 -97.50
CA GLU A 297 9.39 51.47 -97.66
C GLU A 297 10.32 50.24 -97.62
N GLU A 298 11.51 50.34 -98.19
CA GLU A 298 12.52 49.26 -98.22
C GLU A 298 13.01 48.91 -96.79
N GLU A 299 13.28 49.91 -95.94
CA GLU A 299 13.62 49.72 -94.52
C GLU A 299 12.45 49.09 -93.74
N LEU A 300 11.21 49.47 -94.05
CA LEU A 300 10.03 48.92 -93.40
C LEU A 300 9.78 47.46 -93.78
N GLU A 301 10.03 47.10 -95.04
CA GLU A 301 9.90 45.74 -95.55
C GLU A 301 10.95 44.80 -94.92
N GLU A 302 12.20 45.25 -94.79
CA GLU A 302 13.27 44.53 -94.08
C GLU A 302 12.90 44.29 -92.59
N TYR A 303 12.47 45.34 -91.88
CA TYR A 303 12.09 45.19 -90.47
C TYR A 303 10.81 44.36 -90.27
N LEU A 304 9.89 44.33 -91.24
CA LEU A 304 8.72 43.45 -91.22
C LEU A 304 9.14 41.98 -91.37
N GLU A 305 10.08 41.68 -92.26
CA GLU A 305 10.62 40.34 -92.42
C GLU A 305 11.35 39.87 -91.15
N ASP A 306 12.13 40.74 -90.52
CA ASP A 306 12.75 40.51 -89.21
C ASP A 306 11.70 40.23 -88.11
N ALA A 307 10.59 40.98 -88.09
CA ALA A 307 9.52 40.78 -87.12
C ALA A 307 8.81 39.42 -87.32
N LEU A 308 8.55 39.04 -88.57
CA LEU A 308 7.97 37.75 -88.92
C LEU A 308 8.90 36.59 -88.54
N SER A 309 10.21 36.73 -88.80
CA SER A 309 11.24 35.77 -88.37
C SER A 309 11.31 35.66 -86.84
N SER A 310 11.24 36.78 -86.13
CA SER A 310 11.20 36.81 -84.66
C SER A 310 9.95 36.11 -84.09
N LEU A 311 8.77 36.33 -84.69
CA LEU A 311 7.53 35.67 -84.31
C LEU A 311 7.58 34.15 -84.56
N ASP A 312 8.21 33.71 -85.64
CA ASP A 312 8.38 32.29 -85.93
C ASP A 312 9.34 31.60 -84.93
N GLN A 313 10.41 32.31 -84.53
CA GLN A 313 11.28 31.86 -83.45
C GLN A 313 10.53 31.75 -82.11
N ILE A 314 9.66 32.72 -81.79
CA ILE A 314 8.81 32.67 -80.59
C ILE A 314 7.89 31.45 -80.64
N ARG A 315 7.22 31.20 -81.77
CA ARG A 315 6.34 30.05 -81.98
C ARG A 315 7.07 28.72 -81.74
N THR A 316 8.22 28.54 -82.38
CA THR A 316 9.04 27.31 -82.27
C THR A 316 9.53 27.09 -80.83
N ARG A 317 9.91 28.17 -80.14
CA ARG A 317 10.36 28.11 -78.75
C ARG A 317 9.23 27.83 -77.78
N TYR A 318 8.03 28.32 -78.06
CA TYR A 318 6.84 28.02 -77.26
C TYR A 318 6.46 26.53 -77.36
N GLU A 319 6.56 25.93 -78.55
CA GLU A 319 6.40 24.48 -78.73
C GLU A 319 7.47 23.67 -77.97
N PHE A 320 8.71 24.16 -77.95
CA PHE A 320 9.77 23.60 -77.10
C PHE A 320 9.45 23.76 -75.59
N CYS A 321 8.86 24.88 -75.17
CA CYS A 321 8.42 25.05 -73.78
C CYS A 321 7.32 24.06 -73.39
N ILE A 322 6.46 23.63 -74.31
CA ILE A 322 5.42 22.61 -74.04
C ILE A 322 6.07 21.25 -73.73
N THR A 323 7.02 20.80 -74.54
CA THR A 323 7.75 19.55 -74.28
C THR A 323 8.58 19.64 -72.99
N PHE A 324 9.13 20.82 -72.71
CA PHE A 324 9.85 21.08 -71.47
C PHE A 324 8.94 21.07 -70.23
N LYS A 325 7.72 21.65 -70.31
CA LYS A 325 6.70 21.59 -69.26
C LYS A 325 6.31 20.16 -68.92
N GLN A 326 6.26 19.26 -69.91
CA GLN A 326 6.01 17.84 -69.67
C GLN A 326 7.11 17.20 -68.80
N THR A 327 8.37 17.57 -69.00
CA THR A 327 9.49 17.08 -68.18
C THR A 327 9.36 17.52 -66.71
N VAL A 328 9.06 18.80 -66.47
CA VAL A 328 8.83 19.32 -65.11
C VAL A 328 7.62 18.64 -64.46
N MET A 329 6.54 18.45 -65.23
CA MET A 329 5.36 17.73 -64.75
C MET A 329 5.70 16.29 -64.34
N ASN A 330 6.52 15.58 -65.12
CA ASN A 330 6.94 14.23 -64.79
C ASN A 330 7.77 14.18 -63.48
N GLU A 331 8.62 15.17 -63.23
CA GLU A 331 9.37 15.26 -61.96
C GLU A 331 8.45 15.53 -60.76
N VAL A 332 7.49 16.45 -60.89
CA VAL A 332 6.51 16.74 -59.84
C VAL A 332 5.62 15.52 -59.57
N MET A 333 5.18 14.83 -60.62
CA MET A 333 4.35 13.62 -60.50
C MET A 333 5.09 12.43 -59.90
N ALA A 334 6.44 12.45 -59.87
CA ALA A 334 7.23 11.44 -59.19
C ALA A 334 7.32 11.67 -57.66
N TYR A 335 7.07 12.88 -57.17
CA TYR A 335 7.21 13.22 -55.76
C TYR A 335 6.28 12.44 -54.81
N PRO A 336 4.98 12.25 -55.12
CA PRO A 336 4.11 11.40 -54.29
C PRO A 336 4.64 9.97 -54.11
N LYS A 337 5.30 9.41 -55.14
CA LYS A 337 5.95 8.10 -55.05
C LYS A 337 7.16 8.13 -54.11
N ALA A 338 7.92 9.22 -54.10
CA ALA A 338 9.03 9.41 -53.17
C ALA A 338 8.55 9.48 -51.71
N ILE A 339 7.43 10.19 -51.45
CA ILE A 339 6.78 10.20 -50.13
C ILE A 339 6.42 8.79 -49.68
N LEU A 340 5.78 8.02 -50.56
CA LEU A 340 5.40 6.64 -50.24
C LEU A 340 6.62 5.76 -49.92
N CYS A 341 7.69 5.86 -50.71
CA CYS A 341 8.93 5.14 -50.44
C CYS A 341 9.54 5.51 -49.08
N GLU A 342 9.46 6.77 -48.67
CA GLU A 342 9.98 7.21 -47.39
C GLU A 342 9.11 6.74 -46.22
N LEU A 343 7.78 6.71 -46.38
CA LEU A 343 6.88 6.15 -45.38
C LEU A 343 7.11 4.64 -45.17
N VAL A 344 7.36 3.90 -46.25
CA VAL A 344 7.76 2.48 -46.16
C VAL A 344 9.11 2.35 -45.46
N SER A 345 10.07 3.22 -45.77
CA SER A 345 11.38 3.23 -45.10
C SER A 345 11.25 3.51 -43.61
N TYR A 346 10.38 4.47 -43.21
CA TYR A 346 10.07 4.74 -41.80
C TYR A 346 9.45 3.52 -41.11
N SER A 347 8.48 2.86 -41.76
CA SER A 347 7.87 1.62 -41.25
C SER A 347 8.93 0.53 -41.02
N ILE A 348 9.90 0.38 -41.92
CA ILE A 348 11.01 -0.57 -41.76
C ILE A 348 11.88 -0.17 -40.56
N SER A 349 12.31 1.10 -40.50
CA SER A 349 13.17 1.62 -39.43
C SER A 349 12.55 1.43 -38.05
N ILE A 350 11.27 1.79 -37.88
CA ILE A 350 10.58 1.65 -36.60
C ILE A 350 10.38 0.17 -36.22
N SER A 351 10.07 -0.68 -37.21
CA SER A 351 9.89 -2.12 -36.97
C SER A 351 11.20 -2.80 -36.56
N GLN A 352 12.31 -2.42 -37.19
CA GLN A 352 13.64 -2.93 -36.84
C GLN A 352 14.09 -2.43 -35.46
N HIS A 353 13.89 -1.14 -35.18
CA HIS A 353 14.28 -0.53 -33.90
C HIS A 353 13.60 -1.20 -32.71
N PHE A 354 12.28 -1.44 -32.81
CA PHE A 354 11.51 -2.09 -31.74
C PHE A 354 11.43 -3.62 -31.89
N SER A 355 12.11 -4.22 -32.86
CA SER A 355 12.06 -5.66 -33.14
C SER A 355 10.64 -6.21 -33.31
N VAL A 356 9.74 -5.42 -33.91
CA VAL A 356 8.34 -5.80 -34.18
C VAL A 356 8.13 -6.24 -35.62
N LYS A 357 7.12 -7.07 -35.87
CA LYS A 357 6.79 -7.52 -37.23
C LYS A 357 6.31 -6.34 -38.07
N GLU A 358 6.99 -6.10 -39.17
CA GLU A 358 6.64 -5.07 -40.15
C GLU A 358 5.25 -5.31 -40.74
N ILE A 359 4.40 -4.28 -40.73
CA ILE A 359 3.01 -4.34 -41.18
C ILE A 359 2.87 -3.97 -42.67
N PHE A 360 3.78 -3.13 -43.19
CA PHE A 360 3.68 -2.56 -44.54
C PHE A 360 4.34 -3.38 -45.66
N LYS A 361 4.74 -4.63 -45.41
CA LYS A 361 5.03 -5.58 -46.49
C LYS A 361 3.73 -6.06 -47.13
N GLN A 362 3.30 -5.36 -48.19
CA GLN A 362 2.50 -5.96 -49.26
C GLN A 362 3.42 -6.41 -50.39
#